data_AF-A0A848UMU9-F1
#
_entry.id   AF-A0A848UMU9-F1
#
_cell.length_a   1.000
_cell.length_b   1.000
_cell.length_c   1.000
_cell.angle_alpha   90.00
_cell.angle_beta   90.00
_cell.angle_gamma   90.00
#
_symmetry.space_group_name_H-M   'P 1'
#
loop_
_entity.id
_entity.type
_entity.pdbx_description
1 polymer ?
#
loop_
_entity_poly.entity_id
_entity_poly.type
_entity_poly.pdbx_seq_one_letter_code
_entity_poly.pdbx_strand_id
1 'polypeptide(L)'
;MNWKLFISGMLLFLLGQTLAWYQTNGQFISQWIKEHPILVAAIGGIPVGYSYILGTTYLVQAFNGAVWPSRLLGFSMGILAFTTLTLIHLGENINLKTGIILILAVAIVLLQVLWK
;
A
#
# COMPACT_ATOMS: atom_id res chain seq x y z
N MET A 1 9.85 4.14 19.56
CA MET A 1 8.98 4.24 18.38
C MET A 1 8.04 5.40 18.56
N ASN A 2 8.08 6.36 17.64
CA ASN A 2 7.16 7.50 17.65
C ASN A 2 5.85 7.08 16.98
N TRP A 3 4.79 6.88 17.77
CA TRP A 3 3.51 6.36 17.29
C TRP A 3 2.78 7.28 16.33
N LYS A 4 2.91 8.61 16.49
CA LYS A 4 2.29 9.58 15.58
C LYS A 4 2.89 9.44 14.18
N LEU A 5 4.22 9.40 14.10
CA LEU A 5 4.93 9.20 12.83
C LEU A 5 4.64 7.82 12.23
N PHE A 6 4.60 6.78 13.07
CA PHE A 6 4.27 5.44 12.63
C PHE A 6 2.89 5.39 11.94
N ILE A 7 1.84 5.85 12.63
CA ILE A 7 0.47 5.81 12.09
C ILE A 7 0.37 6.66 10.82
N SER A 8 0.91 7.88 10.83
CA SER A 8 0.91 8.73 9.64
C SER A 8 1.63 8.07 8.46
N GLY A 9 2.77 7.43 8.69
CA GLY A 9 3.51 6.69 7.66
C GLY A 9 2.71 5.50 7.10
N MET A 10 2.05 4.74 7.96
CA MET A 10 1.18 3.62 7.56
C MET A 10 -0.01 4.09 6.72
N LEU A 11 -0.67 5.19 7.13
CA LEU A 11 -1.80 5.76 6.40
C LEU A 11 -1.38 6.33 5.03
N LEU A 12 -0.21 6.95 4.95
CA LEU A 12 0.35 7.41 3.67
C LEU A 12 0.69 6.25 2.74
N PHE A 13 1.24 5.15 3.26
CA PHE A 13 1.43 3.95 2.47
C PHE A 13 0.09 3.35 2.01
N LEU A 14 -0.91 3.28 2.90
CA LEU A 14 -2.24 2.79 2.52
C LEU A 14 -2.86 3.65 1.42
N LEU A 15 -2.76 4.97 1.53
CA LEU A 15 -3.23 5.91 0.51
C LEU A 15 -2.48 5.71 -0.81
N GLY A 16 -1.15 5.69 -0.76
CA GLY A 16 -0.32 5.48 -1.95
C GLY A 16 -0.62 4.17 -2.65
N GLN A 17 -0.76 3.07 -1.90
CA GLN A 17 -1.09 1.74 -2.43
C GLN A 17 -2.51 1.70 -3.00
N THR A 18 -3.47 2.37 -2.36
CA THR A 18 -4.84 2.49 -2.86
C THR A 18 -4.89 3.25 -4.19
N LEU A 19 -4.20 4.38 -4.28
CA LEU A 19 -4.08 5.17 -5.51
C LEU A 19 -3.35 4.38 -6.60
N ALA A 20 -2.29 3.66 -6.25
CA ALA A 20 -1.55 2.80 -7.18
C ALA A 20 -2.44 1.67 -7.74
N TRP A 21 -3.34 1.11 -6.92
CA TRP A 21 -4.31 0.13 -7.39
C TRP A 21 -5.24 0.73 -8.44
N TYR A 22 -5.83 1.91 -8.19
CA TYR A 22 -6.68 2.56 -9.20
C TYR A 22 -5.89 2.96 -10.46
N GLN A 23 -4.64 3.40 -10.30
CA GLN A 23 -3.77 3.74 -11.41
C GLN A 23 -3.48 2.54 -12.33
N THR A 24 -3.29 1.34 -11.76
CA THR A 24 -2.87 0.14 -12.49
C THR A 24 -4.04 -0.76 -12.90
N ASN A 25 -5.03 -0.92 -12.02
CA ASN A 25 -6.19 -1.81 -12.19
C ASN A 25 -7.47 -1.05 -12.58
N GLY A 26 -7.47 0.28 -12.54
CA GLY A 26 -8.63 1.09 -12.93
C GLY A 26 -9.09 0.84 -14.37
N GLN A 27 -8.20 0.34 -15.24
CA GLN A 27 -8.50 -0.07 -16.60
C GLN A 27 -9.54 -1.21 -16.68
N PHE A 28 -9.71 -2.00 -15.62
CA PHE A 28 -10.66 -3.10 -15.56
C PHE A 28 -12.07 -2.65 -15.15
N ILE A 29 -12.22 -1.42 -14.65
CA ILE A 29 -13.49 -0.88 -14.16
C ILE A 29 -13.94 0.39 -14.88
N SER A 30 -13.05 1.04 -15.65
CA SER A 30 -13.35 2.27 -16.37
C SER A 30 -12.75 2.24 -17.78
N GLN A 31 -13.62 2.39 -18.77
CA GLN A 31 -13.21 2.50 -20.17
C GLN A 31 -12.32 3.73 -20.41
N TRP A 32 -12.61 4.85 -19.75
CA TRP A 32 -11.79 6.06 -19.86
C TRP A 32 -10.35 5.82 -19.37
N ILE A 33 -10.18 5.14 -18.23
CA ILE A 33 -8.84 4.81 -17.72
C ILE A 33 -8.10 3.90 -18.71
N LYS A 34 -8.80 2.93 -19.29
CA LYS A 34 -8.26 2.02 -20.30
C LYS A 34 -7.81 2.74 -21.58
N GLU A 35 -8.53 3.77 -22.00
CA GLU A 35 -8.25 4.54 -23.22
C GLU A 35 -7.19 5.64 -23.01
N HIS A 36 -6.93 6.06 -21.76
CA HIS A 36 -6.01 7.15 -21.44
C HIS A 36 -4.87 6.75 -20.45
N PRO A 37 -4.11 5.66 -20.69
CA PRO A 37 -3.15 5.13 -19.72
C PRO A 37 -2.02 6.10 -19.38
N ILE A 38 -1.53 6.91 -20.33
CA ILE A 38 -0.46 7.89 -20.09
C ILE A 38 -0.94 9.02 -19.16
N LEU A 39 -2.16 9.51 -19.36
CA LEU A 39 -2.73 10.55 -18.51
C LEU A 39 -2.97 10.03 -17.09
N VAL A 40 -3.49 8.80 -16.97
CA VAL A 40 -3.67 8.13 -15.67
C VAL A 40 -2.33 7.93 -14.98
N ALA A 41 -1.30 7.52 -15.72
CA ALA A 41 0.06 7.39 -15.19
C ALA A 41 0.60 8.74 -14.69
N ALA A 42 0.42 9.81 -15.45
CA ALA A 42 0.90 11.16 -15.08
C ALA A 42 0.15 11.73 -13.86
N ILE A 43 -1.19 11.67 -13.87
CA ILE A 43 -2.05 12.23 -12.82
C ILE A 43 -1.94 11.41 -11.53
N GLY A 44 -1.91 10.08 -11.63
CA GLY A 44 -1.79 9.20 -10.47
C GLY A 44 -0.37 9.07 -9.94
N GLY A 45 0.65 9.21 -10.80
CA GLY A 45 2.04 8.93 -10.47
C GLY A 45 2.62 9.91 -9.45
N ILE A 46 2.28 11.19 -9.55
CA ILE A 46 2.74 12.20 -8.61
C ILE A 46 2.14 11.97 -7.20
N PRO A 47 0.82 11.84 -7.01
CA PRO A 47 0.21 11.52 -5.72
C PRO A 47 0.71 10.21 -5.11
N VAL A 48 0.83 9.15 -5.93
CA VAL A 48 1.36 7.85 -5.48
C VAL A 48 2.80 8.03 -5.00
N GLY A 49 3.67 8.57 -5.84
CA GLY A 49 5.08 8.77 -5.51
C GLY A 49 5.28 9.64 -4.27
N TYR A 50 4.54 10.74 -4.15
CA TYR A 50 4.64 11.62 -2.99
C TYR A 50 4.17 10.95 -1.69
N SER A 51 3.09 10.15 -1.76
CA SER A 51 2.63 9.36 -0.61
C SER A 51 3.68 8.36 -0.15
N TYR A 52 4.39 7.71 -1.07
CA TYR A 52 5.48 6.79 -0.74
C TYR A 52 6.70 7.51 -0.15
N ILE A 53 7.06 8.68 -0.67
CA ILE A 53 8.17 9.50 -0.15
C ILE A 53 7.88 9.88 1.31
N LEU A 54 6.69 10.44 1.58
CA LEU A 54 6.32 10.85 2.93
C LEU A 54 6.12 9.65 3.86
N GLY A 55 5.47 8.59 3.37
CA GLY A 55 5.26 7.35 4.13
C GLY A 55 6.57 6.71 4.58
N THR A 56 7.54 6.61 3.67
CA THR A 56 8.90 6.15 3.96
C THR A 56 9.57 7.06 4.97
N THR A 57 9.53 8.38 4.76
CA THR A 57 10.15 9.37 5.65
C THR A 57 9.63 9.22 7.09
N TYR A 58 8.32 9.12 7.28
CA TYR A 58 7.72 9.02 8.61
C TYR A 58 7.99 7.68 9.28
N LEU A 59 7.94 6.56 8.53
CA LEU A 59 8.27 5.26 9.11
C LEU A 59 9.75 5.18 9.49
N VAL A 60 10.68 5.65 8.65
CA VAL A 60 12.11 5.68 8.98
C VAL A 60 12.35 6.48 10.26
N GLN A 61 11.72 7.64 10.41
CA GLN A 61 11.80 8.43 11.64
C GLN A 61 11.17 7.72 12.85
N ALA A 62 10.05 7.00 12.66
CA ALA A 62 9.41 6.21 13.72
C ALA A 62 10.29 5.06 14.22
N PHE A 63 11.13 4.50 13.33
CA PHE A 63 12.08 3.42 13.58
C PHE A 63 13.53 3.92 13.78
N ASN A 64 13.72 5.14 14.29
CA ASN A 64 15.03 5.70 14.65
C ASN A 64 16.08 5.65 13.51
N GLY A 65 15.66 5.84 12.26
CA GLY A 65 16.54 5.83 11.09
C GLY A 65 16.64 4.47 10.37
N ALA A 66 16.03 3.41 10.89
CA ALA A 66 16.05 2.11 10.23
C ALA A 66 15.12 2.09 8.99
N VAL A 67 15.66 1.71 7.84
CA VAL A 67 14.94 1.71 6.55
C VAL A 67 14.25 0.38 6.25
N TRP A 68 14.74 -0.73 6.80
CA TRP A 68 14.13 -2.04 6.56
C TRP A 68 12.67 -2.15 7.03
N PRO A 69 12.32 -1.69 8.25
CA PRO A 69 10.93 -1.75 8.72
C PRO A 69 9.97 -1.00 7.80
N SER A 70 10.35 0.17 7.28
CA SER A 70 9.49 0.96 6.40
C SER A 70 9.17 0.23 5.09
N ARG A 71 10.11 -0.51 4.51
CA ARG A 71 9.90 -1.30 3.29
C ARG A 71 8.93 -2.45 3.52
N LEU A 72 9.16 -3.24 4.58
CA LEU A 72 8.33 -4.39 4.92
C LEU A 72 6.89 -3.98 5.24
N LEU A 73 6.73 -2.88 5.96
CA LEU A 73 5.41 -2.29 6.23
C LEU A 73 4.75 -1.77 4.95
N GLY A 74 5.50 -1.08 4.09
CA GLY A 74 5.00 -0.60 2.79
C GLY A 74 4.48 -1.74 1.90
N PHE A 75 5.19 -2.88 1.83
CA PHE A 75 4.73 -4.06 1.11
C PHE A 75 3.49 -4.69 1.73
N SER A 76 3.45 -4.80 3.06
CA SER A 76 2.30 -5.36 3.78
C SER A 76 1.04 -4.53 3.55
N MET A 77 1.17 -3.20 3.60
CA MET A 77 0.06 -2.28 3.27
C MET A 77 -0.38 -2.41 1.81
N GLY A 78 0.54 -2.68 0.89
CA GLY A 78 0.21 -2.98 -0.50
C GLY A 78 -0.62 -4.23 -0.66
N ILE A 79 -0.21 -5.33 -0.04
CA ILE A 79 -0.97 -6.59 -0.06
C ILE A 79 -2.39 -6.38 0.48
N LEU A 80 -2.52 -5.67 1.60
CA LEU A 80 -3.83 -5.38 2.20
C LEU A 80 -4.70 -4.52 1.27
N ALA A 81 -4.16 -3.43 0.74
CA ALA A 81 -4.89 -2.51 -0.14
C ALA A 81 -5.32 -3.18 -1.45
N PHE A 82 -4.37 -3.79 -2.16
CA PHE A 82 -4.62 -4.41 -3.46
C PHE A 82 -5.63 -5.55 -3.35
N THR A 83 -5.47 -6.43 -2.36
CA THR A 83 -6.40 -7.56 -2.18
C THR A 83 -7.81 -7.06 -1.86
N THR A 84 -7.93 -6.06 -0.98
CA THR A 84 -9.23 -5.50 -0.60
C THR A 84 -9.93 -4.84 -1.78
N LEU A 85 -9.22 -4.03 -2.56
CA LEU A 85 -9.79 -3.33 -3.70
C LEU A 85 -10.14 -4.26 -4.85
N THR A 86 -9.31 -5.27 -5.11
CA THR A 86 -9.59 -6.32 -6.10
C THR A 86 -10.84 -7.11 -5.71
N LEU A 87 -11.01 -7.46 -4.42
CA LEU A 87 -12.23 -8.11 -3.95
C LEU A 87 -13.47 -7.23 -4.16
N ILE A 88 -13.39 -5.94 -3.81
CA ILE A 88 -14.52 -5.00 -3.89
C ILE A 88 -14.92 -4.70 -5.33
N HIS A 89 -13.95 -4.44 -6.21
CA HIS A 89 -14.22 -3.91 -7.55
C HIS A 89 -14.26 -4.98 -8.63
N LEU A 90 -13.45 -6.03 -8.52
CA LEU A 90 -13.35 -7.09 -9.52
C LEU A 90 -14.10 -8.37 -9.10
N GLY A 91 -14.57 -8.44 -7.86
CA GLY A 91 -15.30 -9.60 -7.34
C GLY A 91 -14.45 -10.87 -7.23
N GLU A 92 -13.12 -10.75 -7.31
CA GLU A 92 -12.22 -11.89 -7.16
C GLU A 92 -12.20 -12.34 -5.69
N ASN A 93 -12.81 -13.50 -5.43
CA ASN A 93 -12.90 -14.05 -4.09
C ASN A 93 -11.52 -14.39 -3.50
N ILE A 94 -11.41 -14.24 -2.18
CA ILE A 94 -10.23 -14.65 -1.42
C ILE A 94 -10.23 -16.18 -1.33
N ASN A 95 -9.40 -16.83 -2.14
CA ASN A 95 -9.11 -18.24 -2.01
C ASN A 95 -8.11 -18.50 -0.87
N LEU A 96 -7.87 -19.77 -0.54
CA LEU A 96 -6.98 -20.17 0.55
C LEU A 96 -5.56 -19.57 0.41
N LYS A 97 -5.01 -19.55 -0.81
CA LYS A 97 -3.68 -18.97 -1.09
C LYS A 97 -3.65 -17.48 -0.75
N THR A 98 -4.64 -16.72 -1.22
CA THR A 98 -4.76 -15.28 -0.95
C THR A 98 -4.97 -15.03 0.55
N GLY A 99 -5.79 -15.83 1.22
CA GLY A 99 -6.00 -15.75 2.67
C GLY A 99 -4.71 -15.94 3.47
N ILE A 100 -3.89 -16.95 3.12
CA ILE A 100 -2.58 -17.19 3.75
C ILE A 100 -1.66 -15.98 3.56
N ILE A 101 -1.60 -15.40 2.36
CA ILE A 101 -0.77 -14.22 2.08
C ILE A 101 -1.20 -13.01 2.93
N LEU A 102 -2.50 -12.79 3.12
CA LEU A 102 -3.02 -11.73 3.98
C LEU A 102 -2.61 -11.93 5.44
N ILE A 103 -2.72 -13.17 5.95
CA ILE A 103 -2.28 -13.51 7.31
C ILE A 103 -0.78 -13.23 7.47
N LEU A 104 0.04 -13.61 6.49
CA LEU A 104 1.48 -13.34 6.50
C LEU A 104 1.78 -11.83 6.47
N ALA A 105 1.03 -11.05 5.69
CA ALA A 105 1.17 -9.59 5.67
C ALA A 105 0.86 -8.97 7.04
N VAL A 106 -0.20 -9.43 7.72
CA VAL A 106 -0.50 -8.99 9.09
C VAL A 106 0.60 -9.42 10.06
N ALA A 107 1.11 -10.65 9.94
CA ALA A 107 2.20 -11.15 10.77
C ALA A 107 3.48 -10.31 10.60
N ILE A 108 3.81 -9.88 9.38
CA ILE A 108 4.94 -8.97 9.13
C ILE A 108 4.75 -7.65 9.89
N VAL A 109 3.57 -7.04 9.82
CA VAL A 109 3.27 -5.80 10.55
C VAL A 109 3.43 -6.00 12.06
N LEU A 110 2.87 -7.10 12.60
CA LEU A 110 2.99 -7.42 14.02
C LEU A 110 4.44 -7.65 14.44
N LEU A 111 5.24 -8.35 13.63
CA LEU A 111 6.66 -8.54 13.91
C LEU A 111 7.41 -7.21 13.96
N GLN A 112 7.17 -6.29 13.02
CA GLN A 112 7.83 -4.98 13.03
C GLN A 112 7.42 -4.12 14.24
N VAL A 113 6.20 -4.28 14.75
CA VAL A 113 5.68 -3.49 15.88
C VAL A 113 6.09 -4.07 17.23
N LEU A 114 6.04 -5.40 17.37
CA LEU A 114 6.21 -6.10 18.64
C LEU A 114 7.65 -6.57 18.86
N TRP A 115 8.39 -6.88 17.79
CA TRP A 115 9.78 -7.34 17.85
C TRP A 115 10.72 -6.20 17.39
N LYS A 116 11.28 -5.47 18.35
CA LYS A 116 12.21 -4.38 18.11
C LYS A 116 13.66 -4.84 18.01
#